data_AF-A0A7S0KP19-F1
#
_entry.id   AF-A0A7S0KP19-F1
#
_cell.length_a   1.000
_cell.length_b   1.000
_cell.length_c   1.000
_cell.angle_alpha   90.00
_cell.angle_beta   90.00
_cell.angle_gamma   90.00
#
_symmetry.space_group_name_H-M   'P 1'
#
loop_
_entity.id
_entity.type
_entity.pdbx_description
1 polymer ?
#
loop_
_entity_poly.entity_id
_entity_poly.type
_entity_poly.pdbx_seq_one_letter_code
_entity_poly.pdbx_strand_id
1 'polypeptide(L)'
;PTVEIGKLLQSNQVDKAFNFALSLSNVEVVMWLVNQLSSDRIFAQTPCPLSQGVLLSLVQQLSTNLNTPDAPKKLDWIRDACLAVDPANPAMKAHMKPVLSAVHQALMAAANSPSAAPEVRAGTRLCIHVVNSMLTACQ
;
A
#
# COMPACT_ATOMS: atom_id res chain seq x y z
N PRO A 1 -15.02 6.74 13.09
CA PRO A 1 -14.30 5.55 12.55
C PRO A 1 -12.91 5.34 13.17
N THR A 2 -12.14 6.40 13.39
CA THR A 2 -10.76 6.34 13.92
C THR A 2 -10.63 5.86 15.36
N VAL A 3 -11.66 6.05 16.19
CA VAL A 3 -11.70 5.55 17.59
C VAL A 3 -11.61 4.02 17.63
N GLU A 4 -12.33 3.33 16.75
CA GLU A 4 -12.36 1.86 16.71
C GLU A 4 -11.01 1.30 16.24
N ILE A 5 -10.43 1.93 15.21
CA ILE A 5 -9.09 1.64 14.72
C ILE A 5 -8.07 1.82 15.85
N GLY A 6 -8.15 2.91 16.61
CA GLY A 6 -7.28 3.17 17.75
C GLY A 6 -7.35 2.07 18.83
N LYS A 7 -8.56 1.58 19.15
CA LYS A 7 -8.73 0.45 20.08
C LYS A 7 -8.11 -0.84 19.55
N LEU A 8 -8.26 -1.13 18.26
CA LEU A 8 -7.66 -2.30 17.62
C LEU A 8 -6.13 -2.22 17.65
N LEU A 9 -5.54 -1.05 17.40
CA LEU A 9 -4.10 -0.82 17.51
C LEU A 9 -3.60 -1.03 18.94
N GLN A 10 -4.31 -0.50 19.95
CA GLN A 10 -3.97 -0.72 21.37
C GLN A 10 -4.01 -2.20 21.76
N SER A 11 -4.90 -2.96 21.14
CA SER A 11 -5.03 -4.41 21.35
C SER A 11 -4.02 -5.23 20.52
N ASN A 12 -3.04 -4.58 19.88
CA ASN A 12 -2.08 -5.19 18.96
C ASN A 12 -2.72 -5.91 17.75
N GLN A 13 -3.98 -5.56 17.41
CA GLN A 13 -4.73 -6.15 16.29
C GLN A 13 -4.59 -5.28 15.04
N VAL A 14 -3.35 -5.17 14.54
CA VAL A 14 -3.01 -4.30 13.41
C VAL A 14 -3.74 -4.71 12.12
N ASP A 15 -3.77 -6.00 11.78
CA ASP A 15 -4.50 -6.50 10.59
C ASP A 15 -5.95 -6.05 10.57
N LYS A 16 -6.67 -6.22 11.70
CA LYS A 16 -8.07 -5.80 11.81
C LYS A 16 -8.23 -4.29 11.71
N ALA A 17 -7.30 -3.52 12.28
CA ALA A 17 -7.32 -2.08 12.20
C ALA A 17 -7.22 -1.61 10.74
N PHE A 18 -6.31 -2.22 9.96
CA PHE A 18 -6.22 -1.97 8.52
C PHE A 18 -7.45 -2.45 7.77
N ASN A 19 -7.90 -3.69 8.00
CA ASN A 19 -9.07 -4.24 7.33
C ASN A 19 -10.30 -3.33 7.52
N PHE A 20 -10.51 -2.83 8.74
CA PHE A 20 -11.58 -1.88 9.04
C PHE A 20 -11.37 -0.51 8.37
N ALA A 21 -10.15 0.02 8.32
CA ALA A 21 -9.87 1.26 7.61
C ALA A 21 -10.13 1.13 6.10
N LEU A 22 -9.69 0.03 5.50
CA LEU A 22 -9.84 -0.26 4.07
C LEU A 22 -11.31 -0.50 3.70
N SER A 23 -12.09 -1.15 4.57
CA SER A 23 -13.52 -1.43 4.33
C SER A 23 -14.38 -0.16 4.28
N LEU A 24 -13.93 0.93 4.89
CA LEU A 24 -14.59 2.24 4.81
C LEU A 24 -14.41 2.91 3.45
N SER A 25 -13.58 2.35 2.57
CA SER A 25 -13.26 2.89 1.24
C SER A 25 -12.77 4.34 1.25
N ASN A 26 -12.23 4.81 2.38
CA ASN A 26 -11.86 6.21 2.59
C ASN A 26 -10.33 6.35 2.78
N VAL A 27 -9.68 6.92 1.77
CA VAL A 27 -8.22 7.15 1.75
C VAL A 27 -7.78 8.07 2.88
N GLU A 28 -8.60 9.01 3.36
CA GLU A 28 -8.23 9.88 4.48
C GLU A 28 -8.10 9.10 5.79
N VAL A 29 -8.98 8.13 6.02
CA VAL A 29 -8.92 7.27 7.21
C VAL A 29 -7.69 6.35 7.14
N VAL A 30 -7.39 5.81 5.97
CA VAL A 30 -6.19 5.01 5.74
C VAL A 30 -4.94 5.85 5.93
N MET A 31 -4.91 7.08 5.39
CA MET A 31 -3.84 8.04 5.57
C MET A 31 -3.63 8.38 7.05
N TRP A 32 -4.69 8.58 7.82
CA TRP A 32 -4.61 8.78 9.27
C TRP A 32 -4.01 7.57 9.99
N LEU A 33 -4.36 6.35 9.59
CA LEU A 33 -3.81 5.11 10.16
C LEU A 33 -2.32 4.94 9.82
N VAL A 34 -1.94 5.04 8.54
CA VAL A 34 -0.52 4.97 8.13
C VAL A 34 0.28 6.16 8.63
N ASN A 35 -0.35 7.26 9.05
CA ASN A 35 0.36 8.37 9.67
C ASN A 35 0.78 8.06 11.11
N GLN A 36 -0.01 7.29 11.84
CA GLN A 36 0.30 6.84 13.21
C GLN A 36 1.28 5.67 13.26
N LEU A 37 1.35 4.89 12.18
CA LEU A 37 2.22 3.74 12.07
C LEU A 37 3.44 4.05 11.20
N SER A 38 4.52 3.31 11.39
CA SER A 38 5.70 3.36 10.51
C SER A 38 5.71 2.09 9.66
N SER A 39 5.82 2.22 8.33
CA SER A 39 5.90 1.05 7.44
C SER A 39 7.04 0.14 7.88
N ASP A 40 8.22 0.71 8.15
CA ASP A 40 9.37 -0.02 8.68
C ASP A 40 9.03 -0.90 9.90
N ARG A 41 8.27 -0.39 10.86
CA ARG A 41 7.93 -1.15 12.08
C ARG A 41 6.91 -2.25 11.83
N ILE A 42 6.01 -2.05 10.88
CA ILE A 42 5.00 -3.05 10.52
C ILE A 42 5.67 -4.17 9.72
N PHE A 43 6.46 -3.82 8.71
CA PHE A 43 7.10 -4.77 7.81
C PHE A 43 8.37 -5.43 8.39
N ALA A 44 9.01 -4.84 9.42
CA ALA A 44 10.10 -5.49 10.15
C ALA A 44 9.65 -6.65 11.03
N GLN A 45 8.35 -6.76 11.35
CA GLN A 45 7.83 -7.88 12.12
C GLN A 45 7.81 -9.15 11.26
N THR A 46 8.38 -10.24 11.79
CA THR A 46 8.40 -11.55 11.13
C THR A 46 7.73 -12.58 12.05
N PRO A 47 6.59 -13.18 11.65
CA PRO A 47 5.88 -12.98 10.38
C PRO A 47 5.17 -11.62 10.28
N CYS A 48 4.98 -11.11 9.05
CA CYS A 48 4.29 -9.84 8.81
C CYS A 48 2.88 -9.89 9.44
N PRO A 49 2.48 -8.87 10.23
CA PRO A 49 1.20 -8.89 10.93
C PRO A 49 0.02 -8.64 9.99
N LEU A 50 0.25 -8.26 8.74
CA LEU A 50 -0.79 -7.95 7.75
C LEU A 50 -1.03 -9.13 6.80
N SER A 51 -2.30 -9.45 6.57
CA SER A 51 -2.70 -10.44 5.58
C SER A 51 -2.49 -9.94 4.13
N GLN A 52 -2.26 -10.87 3.21
CA GLN A 52 -2.04 -10.57 1.79
C GLN A 52 -3.18 -9.74 1.16
N GLY A 53 -4.43 -10.02 1.51
CA GLY A 53 -5.58 -9.25 1.04
C GLY A 53 -5.63 -7.81 1.58
N VAL A 54 -5.19 -7.61 2.83
CA VAL A 54 -5.05 -6.29 3.44
C VAL A 54 -3.92 -5.50 2.77
N LEU A 55 -2.77 -6.13 2.51
CA LEU A 55 -1.66 -5.51 1.79
C LEU A 55 -2.07 -5.04 0.39
N LEU A 56 -2.72 -5.91 -0.39
CA LEU A 56 -3.17 -5.58 -1.75
C LEU A 56 -4.18 -4.42 -1.74
N SER A 57 -5.18 -4.48 -0.87
CA SER A 57 -6.17 -3.42 -0.72
C SER A 57 -5.54 -2.09 -0.28
N LEU A 58 -4.55 -2.14 0.62
CA LEU A 58 -3.80 -0.98 1.08
C LEU A 58 -3.01 -0.34 -0.07
N VAL A 59 -2.23 -1.12 -0.80
CA VAL A 59 -1.47 -0.64 -1.95
C VAL A 59 -2.40 -0.04 -2.99
N GLN A 60 -3.54 -0.69 -3.25
CA GLN A 60 -4.54 -0.18 -4.17
C GLN A 60 -5.05 1.20 -3.74
N GLN A 61 -5.51 1.36 -2.49
CA GLN A 61 -6.01 2.65 -2.01
C GLN A 61 -4.93 3.72 -1.95
N LEU A 62 -3.71 3.40 -1.50
CA LEU A 62 -2.62 4.37 -1.44
C LEU A 62 -2.14 4.79 -2.84
N SER A 63 -2.25 3.92 -3.84
CA SER A 63 -1.94 4.26 -5.23
C SER A 63 -2.91 5.29 -5.81
N THR A 64 -4.09 5.45 -5.20
CA THR A 64 -5.03 6.49 -5.60
C THR A 64 -4.63 7.84 -5.01
N ASN A 65 -4.74 8.87 -5.85
CA ASN A 65 -4.50 10.27 -5.48
C ASN A 65 -3.06 10.53 -4.95
N LEU A 66 -2.06 10.28 -5.80
CA LEU A 66 -0.63 10.52 -5.52
C LEU A 66 -0.19 11.97 -5.80
N ASN A 67 -1.11 12.88 -6.11
CA ASN A 67 -0.83 14.30 -6.32
C ASN A 67 -0.99 15.13 -5.02
N THR A 68 -0.86 14.49 -3.85
CA THR A 68 -0.98 15.13 -2.54
C THR A 68 0.39 15.29 -1.88
N PRO A 69 0.57 16.22 -0.92
CA PRO A 69 1.83 16.35 -0.17
C PRO A 69 2.24 15.06 0.57
N ASP A 70 1.29 14.16 0.85
CA ASP A 70 1.56 12.86 1.47
C ASP A 70 2.07 11.78 0.49
N ALA A 71 2.24 12.11 -0.80
CA ALA A 71 2.70 11.17 -1.82
C ALA A 71 3.98 10.42 -1.45
N PRO A 72 5.04 11.04 -0.88
CA PRO A 72 6.24 10.30 -0.48
C PRO A 72 5.93 9.17 0.50
N LYS A 73 5.09 9.44 1.52
CA LYS A 73 4.69 8.47 2.52
C LYS A 73 3.85 7.34 1.92
N LYS A 74 2.94 7.67 1.01
CA LYS A 74 2.17 6.66 0.26
C LYS A 74 3.09 5.74 -0.53
N LEU A 75 4.09 6.29 -1.21
CA LEU A 75 5.05 5.53 -2.01
C LEU A 75 5.91 4.59 -1.17
N ASP A 76 6.40 5.01 -0.01
CA ASP A 76 7.13 4.12 0.91
C ASP A 76 6.25 2.93 1.35
N TRP A 77 5.01 3.20 1.76
CA TRP A 77 4.07 2.14 2.14
C TRP A 77 3.72 1.21 0.97
N ILE A 78 3.52 1.75 -0.24
CA ILE A 78 3.30 0.96 -1.46
C ILE A 78 4.48 0.04 -1.72
N ARG A 79 5.70 0.57 -1.67
CA ARG A 79 6.93 -0.20 -1.87
C ARG A 79 7.05 -1.34 -0.87
N ASP A 80 6.97 -1.02 0.42
CA ASP A 80 7.18 -1.99 1.49
C ASP A 80 6.07 -3.05 1.50
N ALA A 81 4.82 -2.65 1.25
CA ALA A 81 3.71 -3.59 1.10
C ALA A 81 3.89 -4.49 -0.13
N CYS A 82 4.33 -3.98 -1.27
CA CYS A 82 4.62 -4.80 -2.44
C CYS A 82 5.75 -5.82 -2.19
N LEU A 83 6.76 -5.47 -1.40
CA LEU A 83 7.83 -6.39 -1.00
C LEU A 83 7.36 -7.45 0.00
N ALA A 84 6.35 -7.15 0.80
CA ALA A 84 5.72 -8.08 1.74
C ALA A 84 4.64 -8.96 1.11
N VAL A 85 4.15 -8.60 -0.08
CA VAL A 85 3.21 -9.43 -0.84
C VAL A 85 3.95 -10.65 -1.38
N ASP A 86 3.39 -11.83 -1.14
CA ASP A 86 3.94 -13.09 -1.63
C ASP A 86 3.32 -13.45 -2.98
N PRO A 87 4.08 -13.36 -4.09
CA PRO A 87 3.56 -13.67 -5.41
C PRO A 87 3.27 -15.17 -5.60
N ALA A 88 3.84 -16.04 -4.76
CA ALA A 88 3.65 -17.49 -4.84
C ALA A 88 2.30 -17.94 -4.27
N ASN A 89 1.52 -17.05 -3.62
CA ASN A 89 0.25 -17.41 -3.01
C ASN A 89 -0.85 -17.64 -4.08
N PRO A 90 -1.28 -18.90 -4.33
CA PRO A 90 -2.20 -19.22 -5.42
C PRO A 90 -3.61 -18.68 -5.19
N ALA A 91 -4.03 -18.52 -3.93
CA ALA A 91 -5.36 -18.00 -3.59
C ALA A 91 -5.48 -16.49 -3.86
N MET A 92 -4.36 -15.75 -3.76
CA MET A 92 -4.32 -14.31 -3.99
C MET A 92 -3.88 -13.95 -5.41
N LYS A 93 -3.24 -14.87 -6.15
CA LYS A 93 -2.76 -14.66 -7.53
C LYS A 93 -3.83 -14.07 -8.47
N ALA A 94 -5.08 -14.53 -8.36
CA ALA A 94 -6.21 -14.04 -9.15
C ALA A 94 -6.57 -12.56 -8.88
N HIS A 95 -6.44 -12.11 -7.62
CA HIS A 95 -6.75 -10.74 -7.20
C HIS A 95 -5.53 -9.81 -7.30
N MET A 96 -4.33 -10.36 -7.16
CA MET A 96 -3.07 -9.62 -7.16
C MET A 96 -2.77 -9.00 -8.52
N LYS A 97 -2.95 -9.74 -9.62
CA LYS A 97 -2.70 -9.23 -10.98
C LYS A 97 -3.47 -7.95 -11.32
N PRO A 98 -4.81 -7.88 -11.18
CA PRO A 98 -5.55 -6.65 -11.47
C PRO A 98 -5.20 -5.52 -10.50
N VAL A 99 -4.95 -5.81 -9.21
CA VAL A 99 -4.54 -4.80 -8.23
C VAL A 99 -3.19 -4.19 -8.59
N LEU A 100 -2.17 -5.02 -8.82
CA LEU A 100 -0.84 -4.56 -9.21
C LEU A 100 -0.87 -3.79 -10.54
N SER A 101 -1.67 -4.25 -11.51
CA SER A 101 -1.84 -3.53 -12.78
C SER A 101 -2.46 -2.14 -12.58
N ALA A 102 -3.48 -2.01 -11.74
CA ALA A 102 -4.10 -0.72 -11.43
C ALA A 102 -3.12 0.22 -10.72
N VAL A 103 -2.35 -0.31 -9.75
CA VAL A 103 -1.32 0.43 -9.03
C VAL A 103 -0.22 0.91 -9.99
N HIS A 104 0.24 0.05 -10.89
CA HIS A 104 1.22 0.40 -11.92
C HIS A 104 0.74 1.56 -12.79
N GLN A 105 -0.52 1.53 -13.25
CA GLN A 105 -1.10 2.62 -14.03
C GLN A 105 -1.18 3.94 -13.23
N ALA A 106 -1.60 3.87 -11.97
CA ALA A 106 -1.70 5.05 -11.11
C ALA A 106 -0.31 5.67 -10.83
N LEU A 107 0.70 4.83 -10.57
CA LEU A 107 2.08 5.27 -10.42
C LEU A 107 2.60 5.89 -11.72
N MET A 108 2.37 5.27 -12.88
CA MET A 108 2.77 5.85 -14.17
C MET A 108 2.14 7.22 -14.41
N ALA A 109 0.85 7.39 -14.09
CA ALA A 109 0.18 8.68 -14.18
C ALA A 109 0.81 9.73 -13.25
N ALA A 110 1.13 9.35 -12.01
CA ALA A 110 1.80 10.23 -11.05
C ALA A 110 3.24 10.59 -11.46
N ALA A 111 3.99 9.66 -12.04
CA ALA A 111 5.36 9.90 -12.51
C ALA A 111 5.42 10.85 -13.72
N ASN A 112 4.39 10.81 -14.55
CA ASN A 112 4.21 11.70 -15.71
C ASN A 112 3.57 13.04 -15.34
N SER A 113 3.07 13.20 -14.11
CA SER A 113 2.50 14.45 -13.63
C SER A 113 3.59 15.53 -13.55
N PRO A 114 3.46 16.65 -14.29
CA PRO A 114 4.44 17.73 -14.25
C PRO A 114 4.46 18.49 -12.92
N SER A 115 3.42 18.31 -12.09
CA SER A 115 3.28 18.92 -10.77
C SER A 115 3.95 18.10 -9.65
N ALA A 116 4.48 16.91 -9.94
CA ALA A 116 5.07 16.04 -8.92
C ALA A 116 6.50 16.46 -8.56
N ALA A 117 6.79 16.54 -7.26
CA ALA A 117 8.13 16.82 -6.75
C ALA A 117 9.16 15.79 -7.27
N PRO A 118 10.45 16.17 -7.44
CA PRO A 118 11.48 15.27 -7.97
C PRO A 118 11.63 13.98 -7.16
N GLU A 119 11.49 14.07 -5.83
CA GLU A 119 11.51 12.93 -4.89
C GLU A 119 10.35 11.97 -5.12
N VAL A 120 9.13 12.50 -5.29
CA VAL A 120 7.93 11.72 -5.60
C VAL A 120 8.14 11.01 -6.92
N ARG A 121 8.64 11.70 -7.96
CA ARG A 121 8.92 11.08 -9.26
C ARG A 121 9.96 9.97 -9.19
N ALA A 122 10.97 10.08 -8.32
CA ALA A 122 11.95 9.02 -8.11
C ALA A 122 11.33 7.81 -7.39
N GLY A 123 10.59 8.05 -6.30
CA GLY A 123 9.89 7.01 -5.54
C GLY A 123 8.83 6.28 -6.38
N THR A 124 8.07 7.01 -7.18
CA THR A 124 7.06 6.44 -8.08
C THR A 124 7.69 5.52 -9.13
N ARG A 125 8.83 5.91 -9.70
CA ARG A 125 9.58 5.05 -10.63
C ARG A 125 10.10 3.78 -9.99
N LEU A 126 10.62 3.88 -8.76
CA LEU A 126 11.04 2.70 -8.00
C LEU A 126 9.85 1.75 -7.77
N CYS A 127 8.71 2.29 -7.32
CA CYS A 127 7.49 1.50 -7.11
C CYS A 127 7.00 0.84 -8.42
N ILE A 128 7.07 1.54 -9.56
CA ILE A 128 6.74 0.98 -10.87
C ILE A 128 7.59 -0.26 -11.16
N HIS A 129 8.90 -0.19 -10.94
CA HIS A 129 9.80 -1.33 -11.16
C HIS A 129 9.48 -2.51 -10.23
N VAL A 130 9.23 -2.25 -8.95
CA VAL A 130 8.86 -3.30 -7.97
C VAL A 130 7.55 -3.97 -8.38
N VAL A 131 6.52 -3.19 -8.68
CA VAL A 131 5.20 -3.70 -9.11
C VAL A 131 5.30 -4.47 -10.41
N ASN A 132 6.10 -4.01 -11.37
CA ASN A 132 6.31 -4.72 -12.63
C ASN A 132 7.04 -6.05 -12.42
N SER A 133 8.08 -6.07 -11.57
CA SER A 133 8.77 -7.32 -11.19
C SER A 133 7.83 -8.31 -10.51
N MET A 134 6.97 -7.82 -9.62
CA MET A 134 5.90 -8.61 -8.99
C MET A 134 4.94 -9.18 -10.03
N LEU A 135 4.48 -8.37 -10.99
CA LEU A 135 3.60 -8.80 -12.07
C LEU A 135 4.23 -9.90 -12.93
N THR A 136 5.53 -9.81 -13.23
CA THR A 136 6.28 -10.86 -13.92
C THR A 136 6.38 -12.13 -13.07
N ALA A 137 6.63 -12.01 -11.77
CA ALA A 137 6.63 -13.15 -10.86
C ALA A 137 5.24 -13.82 -10.72
N CYS A 138 4.17 -13.07 -10.99
CA CYS A 138 2.80 -13.56 -11.02
C CYS A 138 2.38 -14.20 -12.36
N GLN A 139 3.24 -14.27 -13.38
CA GLN A 139 2.96 -15.03 -14.61
C GLN A 139 3.17 -16.53 -14.32
#